data_AF-A0AAD5STQ7-F1
#
_entry.id   AF-A0AAD5STQ7-F1
#
_cell.length_a   1.000
_cell.length_b   1.000
_cell.length_c   1.000
_cell.angle_alpha   90.00
_cell.angle_beta   90.00
_cell.angle_gamma   90.00
#
_symmetry.space_group_name_H-M   'P 1'
#
loop_
_entity.id
_entity.type
_entity.pdbx_description
1 polymer ?
#
loop_
_entity_poly.entity_id
_entity_poly.type
_entity_poly.pdbx_seq_one_letter_code
_entity_poly.pdbx_strand_id
1 'polypeptide(L)'
;PVSLFVEFIGEADADASKCSPTPADVTAYETAKIQADENAATLSSVAAAHSQSNGTSGYHTAAGGPLIDSIHFGKWKIDTWYAAPYPEEYCQQSTLYLCEYCLKYMKSPFMMKRHKLKCPLKSPPGNEIYRDAAISIFEVDGRKNKIYCQNLCLLAKMFLDHKTLYYDVEPFLFYVMTERDNSYLLSKKEEKPGTPEKPLSDLGLLSYRSYWRFTVLQELRKIDKATVSLEELVAKTCMTYDDIVSTLSLLDMLVKDSRNEYVIRYNVELVDDYLAKLESKKYPAIRPNLLRWTRTLYDVTPLCSLLLAHLFFPSSQVLARSMATATHTKIPVTLHGIDGRYATALYSAASKKNALPTVEAELVKIGTFIDKDIRIQSFLETPIIDRATKKEGVAAILASGKYSELTNNLFQVLAENGRLDLSKKVISSFGTLMTAHRGEISVVVTSAKELDSRIQRQLGETLQKSNLIEKGQKLIISNKVDASIIGGLVIEIGDKTIDLSISSKVAKLDRLLQEA
;
A
#
# COMPACT_ATOMS: atom_id res chain seq x y z
N PRO A 1 -48.30 -23.09 -1.62
CA PRO A 1 -48.39 -23.20 -3.09
C PRO A 1 -47.22 -24.01 -3.65
N VAL A 2 -47.25 -25.33 -3.43
CA VAL A 2 -46.20 -26.29 -3.85
C VAL A 2 -46.83 -27.28 -4.85
N SER A 3 -47.57 -26.78 -5.84
CA SER A 3 -48.38 -27.66 -6.70
C SER A 3 -48.50 -27.20 -8.16
N LEU A 4 -47.48 -26.54 -8.73
CA LEU A 4 -47.58 -25.98 -10.09
C LEU A 4 -46.42 -26.30 -11.05
N PHE A 5 -45.60 -27.33 -10.76
CA PHE A 5 -44.46 -27.68 -11.63
C PHE A 5 -44.32 -29.19 -11.89
N VAL A 6 -45.41 -29.90 -12.21
CA VAL A 6 -45.34 -31.34 -12.57
C VAL A 6 -46.02 -31.65 -13.91
N GLU A 7 -45.89 -30.80 -14.93
CA GLU A 7 -46.54 -31.05 -16.23
C GLU A 7 -45.65 -30.95 -17.48
N PHE A 8 -44.32 -30.93 -17.37
CA PHE A 8 -43.45 -30.74 -18.56
C PHE A 8 -42.19 -31.61 -18.61
N ILE A 9 -42.30 -32.91 -18.32
CA ILE A 9 -41.23 -33.87 -18.70
C ILE A 9 -41.92 -35.11 -19.28
N GLY A 10 -41.82 -35.32 -20.59
CA GLY A 10 -42.26 -36.54 -21.25
C GLY A 10 -41.22 -37.65 -21.08
N GLU A 11 -41.65 -38.92 -21.17
CA GLU A 11 -40.81 -40.13 -21.00
C GLU A 11 -39.56 -40.17 -21.92
N ALA A 12 -39.51 -39.38 -22.99
CA ALA A 12 -38.34 -39.28 -23.87
C ALA A 12 -37.17 -38.46 -23.27
N ASP A 13 -37.42 -37.58 -22.30
CA ASP A 13 -36.40 -36.72 -21.68
C ASP A 13 -35.79 -37.34 -20.40
N ALA A 14 -36.23 -38.54 -20.03
CA ALA A 14 -35.74 -39.30 -18.87
C ALA A 14 -34.66 -40.35 -19.21
N ASP A 15 -34.17 -40.38 -20.45
CA ASP A 15 -33.16 -41.35 -20.89
C ASP A 15 -31.72 -40.86 -20.57
N ALA A 16 -31.19 -41.29 -19.42
CA ALA A 16 -29.83 -40.98 -18.95
C ALA A 16 -28.72 -41.83 -19.60
N SER A 17 -29.03 -42.66 -20.61
CA SER A 17 -28.07 -43.57 -21.23
C SER A 17 -26.89 -42.88 -21.95
N LYS A 18 -27.03 -41.61 -22.34
CA LYS A 18 -25.98 -40.81 -23.01
C LYS A 18 -24.97 -40.13 -22.07
N CYS A 19 -25.19 -40.14 -20.75
CA CYS A 19 -24.30 -39.51 -19.77
C CYS A 19 -23.31 -40.47 -19.11
N SER A 20 -23.28 -41.73 -19.56
CA SER A 20 -22.32 -42.73 -19.06
C SER A 20 -21.10 -42.78 -19.97
N PRO A 21 -19.86 -42.68 -19.46
CA PRO A 21 -18.66 -42.75 -20.29
C PRO A 21 -18.64 -44.09 -21.05
N THR A 22 -18.39 -44.04 -22.36
CA THR A 22 -18.33 -45.25 -23.16
C THR A 22 -17.03 -46.02 -22.86
N PRO A 23 -16.97 -47.34 -23.09
CA PRO A 23 -15.74 -48.12 -22.89
C PRO A 23 -14.54 -47.56 -23.69
N ALA A 24 -14.80 -46.89 -24.81
CA ALA A 24 -13.78 -46.20 -25.60
C ALA A 24 -13.22 -44.97 -24.87
N ASP A 25 -14.06 -44.19 -24.20
CA ASP A 25 -13.65 -43.00 -23.42
C ASP A 25 -12.80 -43.40 -22.20
N VAL A 26 -13.17 -44.50 -21.54
CA VAL A 26 -12.40 -45.06 -20.42
C VAL A 26 -11.02 -45.53 -20.90
N THR A 27 -10.97 -46.23 -22.04
CA THR A 27 -9.70 -46.71 -22.61
C THR A 27 -8.80 -45.53 -23.04
N ALA A 28 -9.37 -44.48 -23.63
CA ALA A 28 -8.63 -43.27 -24.01
C ALA A 28 -8.06 -42.56 -22.77
N TYR A 29 -8.83 -42.49 -21.69
CA TYR A 29 -8.39 -41.92 -20.42
C TYR A 29 -7.27 -42.74 -19.77
N GLU A 30 -7.39 -44.07 -19.74
CA GLU A 30 -6.35 -44.96 -19.19
C GLU A 30 -5.05 -44.86 -19.99
N THR A 31 -5.14 -44.79 -21.32
CA THR A 31 -3.97 -44.63 -22.20
C THR A 31 -3.28 -43.28 -21.96
N ALA A 32 -4.06 -42.20 -21.84
CA ALA A 32 -3.53 -40.87 -21.55
C ALA A 32 -2.89 -40.79 -20.15
N LYS A 33 -3.45 -41.53 -19.17
CA LYS A 33 -2.91 -41.62 -17.82
C LYS A 33 -1.56 -42.36 -17.78
N ILE A 34 -1.46 -43.50 -18.46
CA ILE A 34 -0.20 -44.27 -18.57
C ILE A 34 0.89 -43.41 -19.22
N GLN A 35 0.54 -42.67 -20.29
CA GLN A 35 1.50 -41.79 -20.98
C GLN A 35 1.93 -40.60 -20.10
N ALA A 36 1.04 -40.08 -19.26
CA ALA A 36 1.38 -39.03 -18.29
C ALA A 36 2.31 -39.56 -17.18
N ASP A 37 2.08 -40.78 -16.69
CA ASP A 37 2.89 -41.43 -15.67
C ASP A 37 4.29 -41.80 -16.20
N GLU A 38 4.39 -42.26 -17.45
CA GLU A 38 5.68 -42.52 -18.12
C GLU A 38 6.49 -41.23 -18.34
N ASN A 39 5.82 -40.14 -18.73
CA ASN A 39 6.46 -38.83 -18.86
C ASN A 39 6.93 -38.29 -17.50
N ALA A 40 6.15 -38.49 -16.42
CA ALA A 40 6.52 -38.09 -15.07
C ALA A 40 7.69 -38.92 -14.50
N ALA A 41 7.75 -40.22 -14.81
CA ALA A 41 8.87 -41.09 -14.45
C ALA A 41 10.16 -40.70 -15.19
N THR A 42 10.04 -40.35 -16.49
CA THR A 42 11.17 -39.88 -17.30
C THR A 42 11.71 -38.55 -16.78
N LEU A 43 10.82 -37.60 -16.45
CA LEU A 43 11.17 -36.32 -15.79
C LEU A 43 11.82 -36.52 -14.42
N SER A 44 11.35 -37.48 -13.61
CA SER A 44 11.97 -37.82 -12.33
C SER A 44 13.36 -38.42 -12.47
N SER A 45 13.61 -39.23 -13.51
CA SER A 45 14.95 -39.80 -13.76
C SER A 45 15.96 -38.73 -14.20
N VAL A 46 15.53 -37.72 -14.97
CA VAL A 46 16.36 -36.58 -15.38
C VAL A 46 16.61 -35.63 -14.20
N ALA A 47 15.62 -35.46 -13.30
CA ALA A 47 15.79 -34.70 -12.06
C ALA A 47 16.69 -35.41 -11.03
N ALA A 48 16.67 -36.74 -10.96
CA ALA A 48 17.54 -37.56 -10.12
C ALA A 48 19.02 -37.47 -10.54
N ALA A 49 19.29 -37.34 -11.85
CA ALA A 49 20.65 -37.14 -12.37
C ALA A 49 21.24 -35.76 -12.05
N HIS A 50 20.41 -34.78 -11.69
CA HIS A 50 20.84 -33.41 -11.34
C HIS A 50 20.87 -33.12 -9.83
N SER A 51 20.53 -34.09 -8.98
CA SER A 51 20.35 -33.90 -7.52
C SER A 51 21.47 -34.53 -6.67
N GLN A 52 22.67 -34.66 -7.22
CA GLN A 52 23.90 -34.91 -6.43
C GLN A 52 24.78 -33.65 -6.32
N SER A 53 24.20 -32.50 -5.98
CA SER A 53 24.92 -31.44 -5.24
C SER A 53 23.95 -30.39 -4.69
N ASN A 54 23.96 -30.26 -3.37
CA ASN A 54 23.35 -29.23 -2.52
C ASN A 54 21.85 -29.34 -2.19
N GLY A 55 21.59 -29.53 -0.90
CA GLY A 55 20.26 -29.62 -0.31
C GLY A 55 19.74 -28.31 0.30
N THR A 56 18.41 -28.22 0.27
CA THR A 56 17.44 -27.56 1.18
C THR A 56 17.43 -26.03 1.26
N SER A 57 16.31 -25.30 1.15
CA SER A 57 14.89 -25.65 0.94
C SER A 57 14.14 -24.37 0.50
N GLY A 58 13.27 -24.46 -0.50
CA GLY A 58 12.51 -23.33 -1.06
C GLY A 58 11.05 -23.30 -0.60
N TYR A 59 10.55 -22.10 -0.35
CA TYR A 59 9.12 -21.78 -0.39
C TYR A 59 8.88 -20.96 -1.67
N HIS A 60 8.16 -21.54 -2.63
CA HIS A 60 7.70 -20.85 -3.83
C HIS A 60 6.26 -20.36 -3.62
N THR A 61 6.01 -19.08 -3.89
CA THR A 61 4.68 -18.58 -4.25
C THR A 61 4.74 -17.79 -5.56
N ALA A 62 3.65 -17.92 -6.30
CA ALA A 62 3.49 -17.54 -7.70
C ALA A 62 3.51 -16.01 -7.93
N ALA A 63 4.66 -15.49 -8.36
CA ALA A 63 4.77 -14.25 -9.12
C ALA A 63 6.13 -14.28 -9.84
N GLY A 64 6.13 -14.65 -11.13
CA GLY A 64 7.33 -14.96 -11.93
C GLY A 64 8.21 -13.75 -12.29
N GLY A 65 8.86 -13.14 -11.30
CA GLY A 65 10.05 -12.31 -11.49
C GLY A 65 11.30 -13.03 -10.95
N PRO A 66 12.51 -12.73 -11.43
CA PRO A 66 13.72 -13.23 -10.80
C PRO A 66 13.79 -12.75 -9.35
N LEU A 67 13.88 -13.70 -8.41
CA LEU A 67 14.06 -13.40 -7.00
C LEU A 67 15.51 -13.00 -6.76
N ILE A 68 15.69 -11.99 -5.91
CA ILE A 68 17.02 -11.64 -5.38
C ILE A 68 17.34 -12.66 -4.29
N ASP A 69 18.19 -13.64 -4.58
CA ASP A 69 18.51 -14.73 -3.63
C ASP A 69 19.18 -14.22 -2.35
N SER A 70 20.10 -13.25 -2.49
CA SER A 70 20.88 -12.76 -1.36
C SER A 70 21.21 -11.27 -1.45
N ILE A 71 21.45 -10.66 -0.30
CA ILE A 71 21.89 -9.27 -0.19
C ILE A 71 23.21 -9.17 0.57
N HIS A 72 24.06 -8.24 0.12
CA HIS A 72 25.24 -7.81 0.86
C HIS A 72 24.91 -6.55 1.66
N PHE A 73 24.93 -6.68 2.98
CA PHE A 73 24.67 -5.60 3.93
C PHE A 73 25.87 -5.42 4.87
N GLY A 74 26.69 -4.41 4.60
CA GLY A 74 27.95 -4.20 5.33
C GLY A 74 28.92 -5.36 5.14
N LYS A 75 29.29 -6.04 6.24
CA LYS A 75 30.16 -7.23 6.24
C LYS A 75 29.40 -8.55 6.04
N TRP A 76 28.08 -8.50 6.00
CA TRP A 76 27.23 -9.68 5.99
C TRP A 76 26.69 -9.97 4.59
N LYS A 77 26.63 -11.25 4.24
CA LYS A 77 25.77 -11.77 3.17
C LYS A 77 24.54 -12.38 3.83
N ILE A 78 23.35 -11.97 3.41
CA ILE A 78 22.08 -12.34 4.04
C ILE A 78 21.18 -12.88 2.95
N ASP A 79 20.65 -14.08 3.15
CA ASP A 79 19.69 -14.69 2.23
C ASP A 79 18.30 -14.08 2.45
N THR A 80 17.57 -13.86 1.37
CA THR A 80 16.23 -13.28 1.42
C THR A 80 15.17 -14.36 1.61
N TRP A 81 14.03 -14.01 2.21
CA TRP A 81 12.95 -14.97 2.46
C TRP A 81 11.76 -14.75 1.53
N TYR A 82 11.50 -13.50 1.17
CA TYR A 82 10.36 -13.11 0.34
C TYR A 82 10.80 -12.23 -0.82
N ALA A 83 10.05 -12.29 -1.91
CA ALA A 83 10.24 -11.39 -3.04
C ALA A 83 9.92 -9.94 -2.64
N ALA A 84 10.78 -9.02 -3.06
CA ALA A 84 10.61 -7.58 -2.90
C ALA A 84 10.61 -6.88 -4.27
N PRO A 85 9.70 -5.91 -4.50
CA PRO A 85 9.53 -5.24 -5.78
C PRO A 85 10.58 -4.14 -5.99
N TYR A 86 11.84 -4.56 -6.19
CA TYR A 86 12.88 -3.66 -6.67
C TYR A 86 12.64 -3.30 -8.15
N PRO A 87 13.22 -2.20 -8.65
CA PRO A 87 13.16 -1.90 -10.07
C PRO A 87 13.73 -3.07 -10.89
N GLU A 88 13.12 -3.37 -12.04
CA GLU A 88 13.39 -4.56 -12.85
C GLU A 88 14.88 -4.82 -13.12
N GLU A 89 15.64 -3.75 -13.35
CA GLU A 89 17.08 -3.80 -13.57
C GLU A 89 17.90 -4.41 -12.41
N TYR A 90 17.33 -4.46 -11.20
CA TYR A 90 17.97 -5.00 -9.99
C TYR A 90 17.41 -6.39 -9.64
N CYS A 91 16.17 -6.70 -10.01
CA CYS A 91 15.57 -8.02 -9.78
C CYS A 91 16.29 -9.13 -10.56
N GLN A 92 16.85 -8.81 -11.72
CA GLN A 92 17.63 -9.76 -12.52
C GLN A 92 18.96 -10.19 -11.87
N GLN A 93 19.37 -9.56 -10.77
CA GLN A 93 20.62 -9.88 -10.08
C GLN A 93 20.34 -10.84 -8.91
N SER A 94 21.07 -11.96 -8.85
CA SER A 94 21.00 -12.90 -7.73
C SER A 94 21.51 -12.31 -6.41
N THR A 95 22.37 -11.29 -6.48
CA THR A 95 22.95 -10.63 -5.30
C THR A 95 22.87 -9.11 -5.40
N LEU A 96 22.18 -8.49 -4.44
CA LEU A 96 22.06 -7.03 -4.35
C LEU A 96 22.99 -6.46 -3.27
N TYR A 97 23.63 -5.32 -3.53
CA TYR A 97 24.53 -4.67 -2.57
C TYR A 97 23.87 -3.44 -1.96
N LEU A 98 23.72 -3.40 -0.64
CA LEU A 98 23.09 -2.29 0.08
C LEU A 98 24.11 -1.56 0.96
N CYS A 99 23.97 -0.23 1.00
CA CYS A 99 24.72 0.61 1.91
C CYS A 99 24.14 0.56 3.33
N GLU A 100 25.01 0.31 4.33
CA GLU A 100 24.63 0.21 5.75
C GLU A 100 24.03 1.51 6.33
N TYR A 101 24.36 2.67 5.74
CA TYR A 101 23.94 3.97 6.25
C TYR A 101 22.75 4.58 5.51
N CYS A 102 22.77 4.59 4.17
CA CYS A 102 21.73 5.25 3.37
C CYS A 102 20.73 4.27 2.76
N LEU A 103 20.94 2.96 2.95
CA LEU A 103 20.13 1.86 2.41
C LEU A 103 20.02 1.84 0.88
N LYS A 104 20.85 2.63 0.18
CA LYS A 104 20.89 2.62 -1.28
C LYS A 104 21.36 1.26 -1.77
N TYR A 105 20.59 0.70 -2.70
CA TYR A 105 20.88 -0.57 -3.37
C TYR A 105 21.67 -0.36 -4.67
N MET A 106 22.53 -1.33 -4.99
CA MET A 106 23.49 -1.30 -6.09
C MET A 106 23.70 -2.70 -6.68
N LYS A 107 23.99 -2.77 -7.99
CA LYS A 107 24.14 -4.03 -8.73
C LYS A 107 25.50 -4.72 -8.53
N SER A 108 26.54 -3.96 -8.18
CA SER A 108 27.92 -4.44 -8.21
C SER A 108 28.69 -4.04 -6.94
N PRO A 109 29.61 -4.91 -6.46
CA PRO A 109 30.48 -4.59 -5.32
C PRO A 109 31.37 -3.38 -5.60
N PHE A 110 31.75 -3.13 -6.86
CA PHE A 110 32.53 -1.96 -7.25
C PHE A 110 31.74 -0.66 -7.06
N MET A 111 30.46 -0.65 -7.41
CA MET A 111 29.57 0.49 -7.17
C MET A 111 29.43 0.74 -5.66
N MET A 112 29.27 -0.32 -4.87
CA MET A 112 29.19 -0.22 -3.41
C MET A 112 30.46 0.37 -2.80
N LYS A 113 31.64 -0.09 -3.21
CA LYS A 113 32.93 0.49 -2.75
C LYS A 113 33.03 1.99 -3.08
N ARG A 114 32.70 2.39 -4.32
CA ARG A 114 32.70 3.81 -4.72
C ARG A 114 31.67 4.63 -3.96
N HIS A 115 30.49 4.07 -3.72
CA HIS A 115 29.45 4.71 -2.95
C HIS A 115 29.87 4.91 -1.49
N LYS A 116 30.45 3.89 -0.84
CA LYS A 116 30.91 3.96 0.55
C LYS A 116 31.94 5.07 0.78
N LEU A 117 32.79 5.36 -0.21
CA LEU A 117 33.74 6.48 -0.17
C LEU A 117 33.06 7.85 -0.29
N LYS A 118 31.96 7.95 -1.03
CA LYS A 118 31.25 9.21 -1.32
C LYS A 118 30.01 9.44 -0.45
N CYS A 119 29.63 8.46 0.36
CA CYS A 119 28.38 8.50 1.11
C CYS A 119 28.47 9.56 2.21
N PRO A 120 27.57 10.57 2.24
CA PRO A 120 27.58 11.60 3.27
C PRO A 120 27.00 11.10 4.60
N LEU A 121 26.20 10.03 4.56
CA LEU A 121 25.50 9.50 5.74
C LEU A 121 26.37 8.52 6.52
N LYS A 122 26.42 8.71 7.83
CA LYS A 122 27.06 7.81 8.83
C LYS A 122 26.07 7.30 9.88
N SER A 123 24.84 7.77 9.81
CA SER A 123 23.71 7.41 10.66
C SER A 123 22.43 7.55 9.84
N PRO A 124 21.31 6.97 10.31
CA PRO A 124 20.00 7.21 9.70
C PRO A 124 19.69 8.71 9.61
N PRO A 125 19.05 9.17 8.52
CA PRO A 125 18.69 10.56 8.35
C PRO A 125 17.47 10.90 9.20
N GLY A 126 17.67 11.49 10.38
CA GLY A 126 16.58 11.80 11.31
C GLY A 126 17.07 12.38 12.62
N ASN A 127 16.16 12.58 13.56
CA ASN A 127 16.48 13.08 14.89
C ASN A 127 16.84 11.91 15.80
N GLU A 128 17.99 11.98 16.48
CA GLU A 128 18.34 11.02 17.54
C GLU A 128 17.48 11.34 18.78
N ILE A 129 16.45 10.52 19.02
CA ILE A 129 15.49 10.72 20.12
C ILE A 129 15.86 9.94 21.37
N TYR A 130 16.71 8.93 21.24
CA TYR A 130 17.19 8.11 22.35
C TYR A 130 18.66 7.79 22.14
N ARG A 131 19.44 7.88 23.21
CA ARG A 131 20.83 7.48 23.21
C ARG A 131 21.20 6.86 24.55
N ASP A 132 21.64 5.61 24.48
CA ASP A 132 22.14 4.88 25.62
C ASP A 132 23.37 4.04 25.25
N ALA A 133 24.55 4.52 25.68
CA ALA A 133 25.84 3.89 25.41
C ALA A 133 26.04 3.56 23.92
N ALA A 134 25.89 2.28 23.55
CA ALA A 134 26.05 1.78 22.18
C ALA A 134 24.77 1.88 21.34
N ILE A 135 23.59 1.97 21.95
CA ILE A 135 22.30 1.96 21.24
C ILE A 135 21.80 3.39 21.04
N SER A 136 21.39 3.71 19.83
CA SER A 136 20.75 4.97 19.46
C SER A 136 19.45 4.69 18.70
N ILE A 137 18.40 5.48 18.92
CA ILE A 137 17.15 5.39 18.15
C ILE A 137 16.92 6.72 17.43
N PHE A 138 16.69 6.61 16.13
CA PHE A 138 16.44 7.74 15.25
C PHE A 138 14.98 7.76 14.83
N GLU A 139 14.34 8.91 14.99
CA GLU A 139 13.02 9.19 14.41
C GLU A 139 13.21 9.77 13.00
N VAL A 140 12.72 9.04 12.00
CA VAL A 140 12.82 9.39 10.58
C VAL A 140 11.42 9.62 10.03
N ASP A 141 11.15 10.87 9.64
CA ASP A 141 9.90 11.27 8.98
C ASP A 141 9.93 10.87 7.50
N GLY A 142 8.97 10.02 7.10
CA GLY A 142 8.84 9.54 5.72
C GLY A 142 8.54 10.64 4.71
N ARG A 143 7.93 11.76 5.13
CA ARG A 143 7.69 12.92 4.26
C ARG A 143 8.98 13.69 3.97
N LYS A 144 9.87 13.80 4.96
CA LYS A 144 11.17 14.48 4.85
C LYS A 144 12.22 13.62 4.14
N ASN A 145 12.30 12.34 4.49
CA ASN A 145 13.34 11.41 4.03
C ASN A 145 12.79 10.26 3.17
N LYS A 146 12.00 10.59 2.15
CA LYS A 146 11.28 9.61 1.29
C LYS A 146 12.18 8.49 0.76
N ILE A 147 13.32 8.83 0.17
CA ILE A 147 14.21 7.86 -0.48
C ILE A 147 14.75 6.84 0.53
N TYR A 148 15.15 7.30 1.72
CA TYR A 148 15.65 6.42 2.77
C TYR A 148 14.55 5.47 3.26
N CYS A 149 13.36 6.01 3.51
CA CYS A 149 12.23 5.22 3.98
C CYS A 149 11.73 4.21 2.93
N GLN A 150 11.73 4.57 1.65
CA GLN A 150 11.41 3.65 0.56
C GLN A 150 12.42 2.50 0.49
N ASN A 151 13.72 2.81 0.55
CA ASN A 151 14.76 1.79 0.58
C ASN A 151 14.64 0.86 1.80
N LEU A 152 14.30 1.44 2.97
CA LEU A 152 14.03 0.67 4.18
C LEU A 152 12.82 -0.25 4.02
N CYS A 153 11.75 0.24 3.41
CA CYS A 153 10.56 -0.56 3.14
C CYS A 153 10.81 -1.71 2.17
N LEU A 154 11.60 -1.48 1.11
CA LEU A 154 12.01 -2.50 0.16
C LEU A 154 12.88 -3.58 0.82
N LEU A 155 13.85 -3.16 1.64
CA LEU A 155 14.67 -4.07 2.44
C LEU A 155 13.80 -4.89 3.41
N ALA A 156 12.86 -4.24 4.10
CA ALA A 156 11.97 -4.93 5.02
C ALA A 156 11.06 -5.95 4.31
N LYS A 157 10.61 -5.66 3.08
CA LYS A 157 9.77 -6.58 2.29
C LYS A 157 10.47 -7.90 1.96
N MET A 158 11.80 -7.92 1.90
CA MET A 158 12.56 -9.16 1.70
C MET A 158 12.45 -10.15 2.88
N PHE A 159 12.04 -9.67 4.05
CA PHE A 159 11.93 -10.46 5.28
C PHE A 159 10.51 -10.49 5.86
N LEU A 160 9.56 -9.80 5.21
CA LEU A 160 8.16 -9.72 5.62
C LEU A 160 7.25 -10.13 4.46
N ASP A 161 6.34 -11.07 4.72
CA ASP A 161 5.38 -11.53 3.72
C ASP A 161 4.34 -10.45 3.40
N HIS A 162 3.61 -10.01 4.42
CA HIS A 162 2.41 -9.17 4.28
C HIS A 162 2.66 -7.65 4.26
N LYS A 163 3.83 -7.18 3.82
CA LYS A 163 4.09 -5.73 3.70
C LYS A 163 3.62 -5.20 2.34
N THR A 164 2.53 -4.43 2.35
CA THR A 164 1.89 -3.93 1.11
C THR A 164 2.34 -2.53 0.68
N LEU A 165 2.79 -1.70 1.62
CA LEU A 165 3.20 -0.30 1.37
C LEU A 165 4.72 -0.14 1.44
N TYR A 166 5.32 0.25 0.31
CA TYR A 166 6.77 0.47 0.18
C TYR A 166 7.15 1.75 -0.58
N TYR A 167 6.29 2.30 -1.45
CA TYR A 167 6.52 3.60 -2.09
C TYR A 167 5.85 4.77 -1.35
N ASP A 168 4.65 4.55 -0.82
CA ASP A 168 3.88 5.55 -0.08
C ASP A 168 4.31 5.63 1.38
N VAL A 169 5.49 6.22 1.60
CA VAL A 169 6.11 6.33 2.94
C VAL A 169 5.77 7.62 3.68
N GLU A 170 5.13 8.57 3.02
CA GLU A 170 4.82 9.91 3.55
C GLU A 170 3.99 9.94 4.84
N PRO A 171 3.01 9.05 5.07
CA PRO A 171 2.21 9.10 6.30
C PRO A 171 2.90 8.42 7.50
N PHE A 172 4.08 7.83 7.32
CA PHE A 172 4.72 7.00 8.34
C PHE A 172 5.92 7.70 9.01
N LEU A 173 6.00 7.54 10.33
CA LEU A 173 7.20 7.78 11.13
C LEU A 173 7.95 6.47 11.32
N PHE A 174 9.25 6.47 11.04
CA PHE A 174 10.11 5.29 11.17
C PHE A 174 11.05 5.47 12.36
N TYR A 175 11.03 4.51 13.28
CA TYR A 175 11.96 4.45 14.41
C TYR A 175 13.07 3.45 14.10
N VAL A 176 14.27 3.95 13.79
CA VAL A 176 15.42 3.14 13.41
C VAL A 176 16.36 3.01 14.58
N MET A 177 16.46 1.80 15.13
CA MET A 177 17.46 1.47 16.15
C MET A 177 18.79 1.15 15.49
N THR A 178 19.88 1.73 15.99
CA THR A 178 21.23 1.43 15.54
C THR A 178 22.13 1.09 16.73
N GLU A 179 23.07 0.18 16.48
CA GLU A 179 24.19 -0.08 17.36
C GLU A 179 25.41 0.65 16.82
N ARG A 180 26.12 1.37 17.69
CA ARG A 180 27.38 2.01 17.37
C ARG A 180 28.49 0.99 17.54
N ASP A 181 29.20 0.69 16.45
CA ASP A 181 30.46 -0.04 16.47
C ASP A 181 31.53 0.78 17.22
N ASN A 182 31.48 0.78 18.55
CA ASN A 182 32.59 1.18 19.41
C ASN A 182 33.53 -0.01 19.69
N SER A 183 33.62 -0.96 18.74
CA SER A 183 34.27 -2.25 18.89
C SER A 183 35.79 -2.17 19.10
N TYR A 184 36.44 -1.02 18.89
CA TYR A 184 37.90 -0.88 19.05
C TYR A 184 38.35 0.09 20.15
N LEU A 185 37.45 0.82 20.81
CA LEU A 185 37.80 1.71 21.93
C LEU A 185 37.41 1.15 23.30
N LEU A 186 36.35 0.34 23.38
CA LEU A 186 35.98 -0.38 24.62
C LEU A 186 36.73 -1.72 24.76
N SER A 187 36.87 -2.52 23.70
CA SER A 187 37.64 -3.78 23.76
C SER A 187 39.14 -3.57 24.00
N LYS A 188 39.71 -2.41 23.61
CA LYS A 188 41.09 -2.00 23.96
C LYS A 188 41.25 -1.63 25.44
N LYS A 189 40.16 -1.33 26.14
CA LYS A 189 40.13 -0.95 27.55
C LYS A 189 39.72 -2.12 28.46
N GLU A 190 39.14 -3.17 27.90
CA GLU A 190 38.56 -4.31 28.64
C GLU A 190 39.21 -5.69 28.35
N GLU A 191 40.24 -5.78 27.48
CA GLU A 191 41.02 -7.00 27.20
C GLU A 191 40.19 -8.29 26.96
N LYS A 192 38.98 -8.19 26.38
CA LYS A 192 38.15 -9.36 26.08
C LYS A 192 37.54 -9.30 24.68
N PRO A 193 37.63 -10.37 23.88
CA PRO A 193 36.95 -10.49 22.60
C PRO A 193 35.49 -10.95 22.78
N GLY A 194 34.55 -10.28 22.12
CA GLY A 194 33.12 -10.65 22.11
C GLY A 194 32.60 -10.80 20.69
N THR A 195 31.82 -11.86 20.45
CA THR A 195 31.27 -12.28 19.15
C THR A 195 29.74 -12.16 19.18
N PRO A 196 29.08 -11.67 18.11
CA PRO A 196 27.62 -11.69 18.03
C PRO A 196 27.12 -12.96 17.31
N GLU A 197 26.20 -13.69 17.94
CA GLU A 197 25.56 -14.89 17.41
C GLU A 197 24.15 -14.62 16.82
N LYS A 198 23.71 -15.50 15.90
CA LYS A 198 22.42 -15.60 15.18
C LYS A 198 22.01 -17.09 15.12
N PRO A 199 20.79 -17.51 14.68
CA PRO A 199 19.54 -16.78 14.39
C PRO A 199 18.30 -17.41 15.10
N LEU A 200 17.08 -16.93 14.80
CA LEU A 200 15.89 -17.75 14.44
C LEU A 200 14.68 -16.87 14.04
N SER A 201 13.76 -17.42 13.23
CA SER A 201 12.46 -16.82 12.88
C SER A 201 11.29 -17.77 13.14
N ASP A 202 10.60 -17.49 14.24
CA ASP A 202 9.13 -17.41 14.44
C ASP A 202 8.88 -16.15 15.33
N LEU A 203 9.73 -15.14 15.13
CA LEU A 203 10.33 -14.36 16.20
C LEU A 203 9.48 -13.18 16.66
N GLY A 204 8.58 -12.66 15.81
CA GLY A 204 7.80 -11.47 16.11
C GLY A 204 6.80 -11.69 17.23
N LEU A 205 5.84 -12.61 17.04
CA LEU A 205 4.79 -12.89 18.02
C LEU A 205 5.36 -13.46 19.33
N LEU A 206 6.41 -14.30 19.26
CA LEU A 206 7.09 -14.82 20.44
C LEU A 206 7.87 -13.73 21.19
N SER A 207 8.47 -12.76 20.48
CA SER A 207 9.12 -11.61 21.12
C SER A 207 8.11 -10.71 21.82
N TYR A 208 6.98 -10.41 21.17
CA TYR A 208 5.89 -9.66 21.78
C TYR A 208 5.30 -10.38 23.00
N ARG A 209 5.00 -11.67 22.89
CA ARG A 209 4.52 -12.49 24.03
C ARG A 209 5.52 -12.52 25.18
N SER A 210 6.82 -12.63 24.88
CA SER A 210 7.88 -12.59 25.89
C SER A 210 7.97 -11.22 26.56
N TYR A 211 7.84 -10.13 25.79
CA TYR A 211 7.84 -8.77 26.30
C TYR A 211 6.59 -8.47 27.15
N TRP A 212 5.40 -8.80 26.64
CA TRP A 212 4.13 -8.65 27.35
C TRP A 212 4.13 -9.38 28.69
N ARG A 213 4.59 -10.64 28.68
CA ARG A 213 4.76 -11.43 29.89
C ARG A 213 5.67 -10.73 30.88
N PHE A 214 6.84 -10.26 30.45
CA PHE A 214 7.78 -9.58 31.33
C PHE A 214 7.18 -8.30 31.94
N THR A 215 6.59 -7.45 31.09
CA THR A 215 6.03 -6.15 31.51
C THR A 215 4.85 -6.33 32.46
N VAL A 216 3.90 -7.24 32.16
CA VAL A 216 2.76 -7.52 33.04
C VAL A 216 3.22 -8.07 34.39
N LEU A 217 4.16 -9.02 34.41
CA LEU A 217 4.69 -9.58 35.66
C LEU A 217 5.46 -8.53 36.48
N GLN A 218 6.22 -7.66 35.82
CA GLN A 218 6.98 -6.60 36.48
C GLN A 218 6.03 -5.55 37.10
N GLU A 219 4.96 -5.16 36.41
CA GLU A 219 3.97 -4.23 36.94
C GLU A 219 3.13 -4.85 38.06
N LEU A 220 2.74 -6.13 37.95
CA LEU A 220 2.05 -6.85 39.04
C LEU A 220 2.88 -6.90 40.33
N ARG A 221 4.22 -7.03 40.23
CA ARG A 221 5.10 -6.98 41.40
C ARG A 221 5.24 -5.59 42.02
N LYS A 222 5.17 -4.53 41.21
CA LYS A 222 5.24 -3.13 41.70
C LYS A 222 3.97 -2.69 42.42
N ILE A 223 2.83 -3.32 42.12
CA ILE A 223 1.54 -2.99 42.71
C ILE A 223 1.37 -3.78 44.02
N ASP A 224 1.57 -3.12 45.15
CA ASP A 224 1.40 -3.70 46.50
C ASP A 224 -0.07 -3.64 46.95
N LYS A 225 -1.00 -4.10 46.09
CA LYS A 225 -2.44 -4.14 46.37
C LYS A 225 -2.96 -5.57 46.27
N ALA A 226 -3.85 -5.94 47.18
CA ALA A 226 -4.49 -7.27 47.21
C ALA A 226 -5.39 -7.56 46.00
N THR A 227 -5.86 -6.52 45.30
CA THR A 227 -6.69 -6.63 44.10
C THR A 227 -6.20 -5.64 43.05
N VAL A 228 -5.87 -6.14 41.86
CA VAL A 228 -5.42 -5.34 40.71
C VAL A 228 -6.54 -5.29 39.67
N SER A 229 -6.93 -4.10 39.22
CA SER A 229 -7.89 -3.95 38.12
C SER A 229 -7.19 -3.99 36.76
N LEU A 230 -7.90 -4.50 35.74
CA LEU A 230 -7.40 -4.51 34.35
C LEU A 230 -7.15 -3.09 33.83
N GLU A 231 -7.98 -2.12 34.22
CA GLU A 231 -7.83 -0.71 33.86
C GLU A 231 -6.53 -0.09 34.38
N GLU A 232 -6.12 -0.46 35.60
CA GLU A 232 -4.85 0.02 36.19
C GLU A 232 -3.65 -0.58 35.44
N LEU A 233 -3.71 -1.84 35.00
CA LEU A 233 -2.68 -2.47 34.18
C LEU A 233 -2.59 -1.82 32.79
N VAL A 234 -3.72 -1.54 32.13
CA VAL A 234 -3.73 -0.81 30.84
C VAL A 234 -3.09 0.56 30.99
N ALA A 235 -3.44 1.31 32.04
CA ALA A 235 -2.91 2.65 32.28
C ALA A 235 -1.39 2.66 32.55
N LYS A 236 -0.85 1.61 33.18
CA LYS A 236 0.58 1.50 33.52
C LYS A 236 1.44 0.94 32.39
N THR A 237 0.93 -0.06 31.68
CA THR A 237 1.66 -0.76 30.62
C THR A 237 1.46 -0.12 29.24
N CYS A 238 0.40 0.67 29.06
CA CYS A 238 -0.06 1.19 27.77
C CYS A 238 -0.33 0.08 26.73
N MET A 239 -0.62 -1.15 27.18
CA MET A 239 -1.01 -2.28 26.32
C MET A 239 -2.52 -2.33 26.11
N THR A 240 -2.97 -3.01 25.05
CA THR A 240 -4.41 -3.20 24.80
C THR A 240 -5.03 -4.18 25.81
N TYR A 241 -6.34 -4.08 26.01
CA TYR A 241 -7.07 -5.03 26.87
C TYR A 241 -6.89 -6.48 26.39
N ASP A 242 -6.96 -6.73 25.09
CA ASP A 242 -6.85 -8.07 24.51
C ASP A 242 -5.45 -8.68 24.73
N ASP A 243 -4.38 -7.87 24.63
CA ASP A 243 -3.01 -8.34 24.87
C ASP A 243 -2.77 -8.68 26.35
N ILE A 244 -3.31 -7.88 27.26
CA ILE A 244 -3.22 -8.14 28.70
C ILE A 244 -4.04 -9.39 29.07
N VAL A 245 -5.27 -9.49 28.59
CA VAL A 245 -6.15 -10.64 28.86
C VAL A 245 -5.55 -11.93 28.28
N SER A 246 -5.06 -11.91 27.05
CA SER A 246 -4.41 -13.07 26.44
C SER A 246 -3.13 -13.46 27.18
N THR A 247 -2.33 -12.50 27.63
CA THR A 247 -1.12 -12.78 28.42
C THR A 247 -1.46 -13.37 29.79
N LEU A 248 -2.44 -12.82 30.50
CA LEU A 248 -2.88 -13.33 31.81
C LEU A 248 -3.56 -14.70 31.69
N SER A 249 -4.31 -14.94 30.61
CA SER A 249 -4.89 -16.25 30.31
C SER A 249 -3.82 -17.28 29.98
N LEU A 250 -2.74 -16.91 29.27
CA LEU A 250 -1.61 -17.79 28.97
C LEU A 250 -0.78 -18.15 30.21
N LEU A 251 -0.86 -17.33 31.26
CA LEU A 251 -0.19 -17.54 32.55
C LEU A 251 -1.11 -18.21 33.58
N ASP A 252 -2.34 -18.58 33.20
CA ASP A 252 -3.39 -19.10 34.09
C ASP A 252 -3.68 -18.20 35.31
N MET A 253 -3.49 -16.87 35.15
CA MET A 253 -3.68 -15.88 36.21
C MET A 253 -5.05 -15.20 36.18
N LEU A 254 -5.90 -15.54 35.21
CA LEU A 254 -7.23 -14.99 35.05
C LEU A 254 -8.28 -16.03 35.48
N VAL A 255 -8.92 -15.81 36.64
CA VAL A 255 -9.88 -16.76 37.23
C VAL A 255 -11.26 -16.12 37.31
N LYS A 256 -12.31 -16.87 36.96
CA LYS A 256 -13.69 -16.43 37.15
C LYS A 256 -14.11 -16.60 38.60
N ASP A 257 -14.62 -15.54 39.21
CA ASP A 257 -15.16 -15.58 40.56
C ASP A 257 -16.58 -16.18 40.57
N SER A 258 -17.12 -16.42 41.77
CA SER A 258 -18.49 -16.89 42.05
C SER A 258 -19.60 -16.08 41.36
N ARG A 259 -19.31 -14.83 40.97
CA ARG A 259 -20.21 -13.92 40.23
C ARG A 259 -20.01 -13.96 38.71
N ASN A 260 -19.17 -14.88 38.20
CA ASN A 260 -18.77 -15.01 36.80
C ASN A 260 -17.97 -13.80 36.25
N GLU A 261 -17.37 -13.00 37.14
CA GLU A 261 -16.46 -11.90 36.79
C GLU A 261 -15.01 -12.39 36.77
N TYR A 262 -14.20 -11.85 35.84
CA TYR A 262 -12.79 -12.21 35.74
C TYR A 262 -11.96 -11.43 36.76
N VAL A 263 -11.30 -12.15 37.66
CA VAL A 263 -10.41 -11.61 38.70
C VAL A 263 -9.00 -12.13 38.46
N ILE A 264 -8.01 -11.25 38.62
CA ILE A 264 -6.59 -11.60 38.49
C ILE A 264 -6.14 -12.23 39.81
N ARG A 265 -5.70 -13.50 39.76
CA ARG A 265 -5.09 -14.20 40.90
C ARG A 265 -3.75 -14.78 40.46
N TYR A 266 -2.69 -14.48 41.19
CA TYR A 266 -1.36 -14.98 40.88
C TYR A 266 -0.62 -15.37 42.16
N ASN A 267 0.29 -16.33 42.03
CA ASN A 267 1.21 -16.70 43.11
C ASN A 267 2.46 -15.80 43.02
N VAL A 268 2.73 -15.04 44.09
CA VAL A 268 3.86 -14.11 44.17
C VAL A 268 5.21 -14.83 43.99
N GLU A 269 5.38 -16.02 44.55
CA GLU A 269 6.64 -16.79 44.46
C GLU A 269 6.95 -17.22 43.02
N LEU A 270 5.91 -17.67 42.31
CA LEU A 270 6.03 -18.09 40.91
C LEU A 270 6.34 -16.89 39.99
N VAL A 271 5.80 -15.71 40.29
CA VAL A 271 6.14 -14.46 39.58
C VAL A 271 7.60 -14.09 39.82
N ASP A 272 8.08 -14.17 41.06
CA ASP A 272 9.46 -13.86 41.41
C ASP A 272 10.47 -14.81 40.75
N ASP A 273 10.18 -16.10 40.67
CA ASP A 273 11.00 -17.08 39.94
C ASP A 273 11.09 -16.77 38.44
N TYR A 274 9.99 -16.32 37.82
CA TYR A 274 9.99 -15.94 36.42
C TYR A 274 10.75 -14.64 36.17
N LEU A 275 10.62 -13.66 37.06
CA LEU A 275 11.40 -12.42 36.98
C LEU A 275 12.90 -12.71 37.15
N ALA A 276 13.29 -13.55 38.10
CA ALA A 276 14.68 -13.93 38.31
C ALA A 276 15.30 -14.62 37.08
N LYS A 277 14.55 -15.53 36.42
CA LYS A 277 14.98 -16.18 35.16
C LYS A 277 15.12 -15.22 33.98
N LEU A 278 14.40 -14.10 33.99
CA LEU A 278 14.46 -13.09 32.93
C LEU A 278 15.56 -12.05 33.23
N GLU A 279 15.74 -11.68 34.49
CA GLU A 279 16.83 -10.83 34.97
C GLU A 279 18.20 -11.49 34.77
N SER A 280 18.29 -12.81 34.92
CA SER A 280 19.53 -13.56 34.67
C SER A 280 20.01 -13.46 33.22
N LYS A 281 19.10 -13.20 32.27
CA LYS A 281 19.43 -13.03 30.84
C LYS A 281 20.01 -11.66 30.50
N LYS A 282 19.96 -10.69 31.42
CA LYS A 282 20.58 -9.35 31.29
C LYS A 282 20.29 -8.65 29.95
N TYR A 283 19.02 -8.64 29.52
CA TYR A 283 18.64 -7.89 28.34
C TYR A 283 18.90 -6.39 28.52
N PRO A 284 19.36 -5.67 27.48
CA PRO A 284 19.46 -4.22 27.53
C PRO A 284 18.08 -3.60 27.74
N ALA A 285 17.86 -2.95 28.88
CA ALA A 285 16.60 -2.28 29.18
C ALA A 285 16.62 -0.83 28.66
N ILE A 286 15.51 -0.39 28.06
CA ILE A 286 15.35 1.01 27.64
C ILE A 286 15.11 1.88 28.87
N ARG A 287 15.91 2.93 29.04
CA ARG A 287 15.81 3.87 30.17
C ARG A 287 14.95 5.08 29.79
N PRO A 288 13.74 5.26 30.38
CA PRO A 288 12.83 6.33 29.98
C PRO A 288 13.45 7.74 30.09
N ASN A 289 14.33 7.96 31.06
CA ASN A 289 14.97 9.26 31.32
C ASN A 289 15.91 9.74 30.18
N LEU A 290 16.33 8.82 29.29
CA LEU A 290 17.19 9.14 28.15
C LEU A 290 16.39 9.42 26.87
N LEU A 291 15.07 9.24 26.91
CA LEU A 291 14.18 9.53 25.80
C LEU A 291 13.93 11.04 25.71
N ARG A 292 14.49 11.67 24.67
CA ARG A 292 14.27 13.06 24.32
C ARG A 292 13.28 13.11 23.16
N TRP A 293 12.01 12.95 23.48
CA TRP A 293 10.93 12.92 22.50
C TRP A 293 9.80 13.86 22.89
N THR A 294 9.33 14.65 21.92
CA THR A 294 8.16 15.52 22.08
C THR A 294 7.18 15.17 20.99
N ARG A 295 5.89 15.06 21.33
CA ARG A 295 4.83 14.77 20.37
C ARG A 295 4.85 15.78 19.23
N THR A 296 5.09 15.30 18.02
CA THR A 296 4.91 16.06 16.80
C THR A 296 3.42 16.20 16.50
N LEU A 297 2.88 17.39 16.74
CA LEU A 297 1.50 17.73 16.39
C LEU A 297 1.41 17.92 14.86
N TYR A 298 1.11 16.84 14.15
CA TYR A 298 0.67 16.91 12.76
C TYR A 298 -0.85 17.12 12.77
N ASP A 299 -1.29 18.25 12.21
CA ASP A 299 -2.68 18.74 12.16
C ASP A 299 -3.31 19.16 13.50
N VAL A 300 -2.88 20.34 13.97
CA VAL A 300 -3.83 21.32 14.50
C VAL A 300 -3.60 22.63 13.75
N THR A 301 -4.67 23.15 13.14
CA THR A 301 -4.79 24.52 12.62
C THR A 301 -4.08 25.55 13.52
N PRO A 302 -3.56 26.67 12.98
CA PRO A 302 -2.80 27.66 13.73
C PRO A 302 -3.74 28.49 14.62
N LEU A 303 -4.21 27.90 15.72
CA LEU A 303 -4.96 28.58 16.78
C LEU A 303 -4.29 28.39 18.15
N CYS A 304 -3.24 27.57 18.25
CA CYS A 304 -2.64 27.22 19.55
C CYS A 304 -1.16 27.62 19.70
N SER A 305 -0.63 28.47 18.80
CA SER A 305 0.74 29.01 18.92
C SER A 305 0.82 30.46 19.40
N LEU A 306 -0.32 31.10 19.73
CA LEU A 306 -0.36 32.48 20.25
C LEU A 306 -0.44 32.60 21.79
N LEU A 307 -0.63 31.50 22.52
CA LEU A 307 -0.85 31.55 23.97
C LEU A 307 0.38 31.28 24.84
N LEU A 308 1.50 30.83 24.26
CA LEU A 308 2.72 30.50 25.01
C LEU A 308 3.93 31.41 24.73
N ALA A 309 3.81 32.41 23.86
CA ALA A 309 4.91 33.29 23.47
C ALA A 309 4.79 34.74 23.97
N HIS A 310 3.91 35.01 24.95
CA HIS A 310 3.69 36.37 25.48
C HIS A 310 4.45 36.69 26.79
N LEU A 311 5.33 35.83 27.29
CA LEU A 311 6.00 36.09 28.56
C LEU A 311 7.51 36.38 28.51
N PHE A 312 8.20 36.22 27.38
CA PHE A 312 9.61 36.59 27.29
C PHE A 312 9.94 37.06 25.87
N PHE A 313 10.20 38.36 25.72
CA PHE A 313 11.14 39.04 24.80
C PHE A 313 10.60 40.45 24.43
N PRO A 314 11.30 41.53 24.80
CA PRO A 314 10.92 42.88 24.41
C PRO A 314 11.36 43.17 22.97
N SER A 315 10.46 43.85 22.25
CA SER A 315 10.72 44.81 21.15
C SER A 315 11.90 44.55 20.23
N SER A 316 11.61 44.02 19.03
CA SER A 316 12.36 44.38 17.82
C SER A 316 11.43 44.31 16.61
N GLN A 317 11.28 45.45 15.95
CA GLN A 317 10.47 45.63 14.75
C GLN A 317 11.07 44.80 13.61
N VAL A 318 10.30 43.86 13.06
CA VAL A 318 10.63 43.21 11.79
C VAL A 318 9.45 43.39 10.85
N LEU A 319 9.73 44.07 9.73
CA LEU A 319 8.84 44.36 8.62
C LEU A 319 8.14 43.09 8.13
N ALA A 320 6.84 42.97 8.41
CA ALA A 320 5.99 41.94 7.83
C ALA A 320 5.77 42.24 6.34
N ARG A 321 6.41 41.45 5.47
CA ARG A 321 5.94 41.29 4.08
C ARG A 321 4.55 40.65 4.14
N SER A 322 3.53 41.40 3.76
CA SER A 322 2.17 40.88 3.57
C SER A 322 2.20 39.77 2.52
N MET A 323 1.99 38.52 2.95
CA MET A 323 1.69 37.42 2.04
C MET A 323 0.20 37.47 1.74
N ALA A 324 -0.13 37.74 0.48
CA ALA A 324 -1.49 37.66 -0.03
C ALA A 324 -2.07 36.26 0.23
N THR A 325 -3.16 36.21 0.98
CA THR A 325 -3.98 35.02 1.18
C THR A 325 -4.64 34.65 -0.16
N ALA A 326 -4.09 33.65 -0.84
CA ALA A 326 -4.77 33.07 -2.00
C ALA A 326 -6.05 32.38 -1.51
N THR A 327 -7.20 32.88 -1.94
CA THR A 327 -8.49 32.24 -1.76
C THR A 327 -8.45 30.84 -2.36
N HIS A 328 -8.45 29.82 -1.50
CA HIS A 328 -8.39 28.42 -1.90
C HIS A 328 -9.79 27.98 -2.32
N THR A 329 -10.05 27.90 -3.64
CA THR A 329 -11.29 27.33 -4.16
C THR A 329 -11.35 25.83 -3.85
N LYS A 330 -12.46 25.36 -3.27
CA LYS A 330 -12.64 23.94 -2.93
C LYS A 330 -12.73 23.12 -4.21
N ILE A 331 -11.77 22.24 -4.43
CA ILE A 331 -11.73 21.36 -5.61
C ILE A 331 -12.66 20.15 -5.34
N PRO A 332 -13.59 19.79 -6.24
CA PRO A 332 -14.60 18.75 -5.99
C PRO A 332 -14.04 17.33 -5.84
N VAL A 333 -13.04 16.96 -6.66
CA VAL A 333 -12.41 15.63 -6.67
C VAL A 333 -10.90 15.78 -6.82
N THR A 334 -10.14 15.03 -6.03
CA THR A 334 -8.68 14.98 -6.14
C THR A 334 -8.28 14.02 -7.24
N LEU A 335 -7.73 14.54 -8.34
CA LEU A 335 -7.19 13.70 -9.41
C LEU A 335 -5.71 13.39 -9.16
N HIS A 336 -5.34 12.12 -9.29
CA HIS A 336 -3.95 11.65 -9.19
C HIS A 336 -3.29 11.61 -10.58
N GLY A 337 -1.99 11.90 -10.64
CA GLY A 337 -1.22 11.91 -11.89
C GLY A 337 -0.73 13.30 -12.31
N ILE A 338 0.03 13.33 -13.40
CA ILE A 338 0.60 14.56 -13.96
C ILE A 338 -0.49 15.39 -14.64
N ASP A 339 -1.37 14.73 -15.37
CA ASP A 339 -2.54 15.30 -16.03
C ASP A 339 -3.54 15.86 -15.01
N GLY A 340 -3.77 15.16 -13.90
CA GLY A 340 -4.61 15.63 -12.79
C GLY A 340 -4.12 16.94 -12.18
N ARG A 341 -2.79 17.15 -12.05
CA ARG A 341 -2.21 18.40 -11.55
C ARG A 341 -2.47 19.58 -12.49
N TYR A 342 -2.33 19.38 -13.80
CA TYR A 342 -2.62 20.41 -14.80
C TYR A 342 -4.12 20.73 -14.86
N ALA A 343 -4.98 19.71 -14.85
CA ALA A 343 -6.42 19.89 -14.83
C ALA A 343 -6.87 20.64 -13.56
N THR A 344 -6.33 20.28 -12.40
CA THR A 344 -6.61 20.95 -11.11
C THR A 344 -6.15 22.41 -11.11
N ALA A 345 -4.95 22.68 -11.64
CA ALA A 345 -4.42 24.04 -11.76
C ALA A 345 -5.28 24.90 -12.70
N LEU A 346 -5.67 24.36 -13.85
CA LEU A 346 -6.56 25.03 -14.79
C LEU A 346 -7.94 25.29 -14.16
N TYR A 347 -8.51 24.30 -13.47
CA TYR A 347 -9.78 24.43 -12.77
C TYR A 347 -9.73 25.52 -11.69
N SER A 348 -8.65 25.57 -10.89
CA SER A 348 -8.46 26.63 -9.90
C SER A 348 -8.35 28.02 -10.55
N ALA A 349 -7.63 28.14 -11.67
CA ALA A 349 -7.51 29.39 -12.40
C ALA A 349 -8.83 29.83 -13.07
N ALA A 350 -9.57 28.90 -13.66
CA ALA A 350 -10.85 29.12 -14.32
C ALA A 350 -11.96 29.44 -13.32
N SER A 351 -11.96 28.81 -12.14
CA SER A 351 -12.86 29.13 -11.03
C SER A 351 -12.62 30.54 -10.50
N LYS A 352 -11.36 30.96 -10.36
CA LYS A 352 -11.03 32.35 -9.97
C LYS A 352 -11.47 33.40 -10.97
N LYS A 353 -11.45 33.09 -12.27
CA LYS A 353 -11.90 33.98 -13.35
C LYS A 353 -13.38 33.79 -13.75
N ASN A 354 -14.15 32.94 -13.04
CA ASN A 354 -15.53 32.57 -13.38
C ASN A 354 -15.74 32.13 -14.85
N ALA A 355 -14.73 31.51 -15.46
CA ALA A 355 -14.72 31.15 -16.89
C ALA A 355 -14.88 29.63 -17.14
N LEU A 356 -15.31 28.87 -16.14
CA LEU A 356 -15.37 27.39 -16.18
C LEU A 356 -16.16 26.84 -17.39
N PRO A 357 -17.38 27.31 -17.71
CA PRO A 357 -18.16 26.76 -18.84
C PRO A 357 -17.53 27.07 -20.21
N THR A 358 -16.89 28.24 -20.33
CA THR A 358 -16.23 28.66 -21.57
C THR A 358 -15.00 27.79 -21.84
N VAL A 359 -14.17 27.56 -20.82
CA VAL A 359 -12.97 26.72 -20.93
C VAL A 359 -13.34 25.26 -21.25
N GLU A 360 -14.39 24.72 -20.62
CA GLU A 360 -14.87 23.38 -20.91
C GLU A 360 -15.28 23.22 -22.39
N ALA A 361 -16.07 24.16 -22.92
CA ALA A 361 -16.50 24.14 -24.33
C ALA A 361 -15.31 24.26 -25.30
N GLU A 362 -14.30 25.04 -24.96
CA GLU A 362 -13.06 25.17 -25.75
C GLU A 362 -12.24 23.87 -25.75
N LEU A 363 -12.05 23.25 -24.58
CA LEU A 363 -11.31 22.00 -24.46
C LEU A 363 -11.98 20.84 -25.21
N VAL A 364 -13.31 20.76 -25.20
CA VAL A 364 -14.06 19.76 -25.98
C VAL A 364 -13.86 19.98 -27.48
N LYS A 365 -13.91 21.23 -27.96
CA LYS A 365 -13.61 21.55 -29.37
C LYS A 365 -12.19 21.15 -29.75
N ILE A 366 -11.21 21.46 -28.90
CA ILE A 366 -9.81 21.08 -29.14
C ILE A 366 -9.65 19.56 -29.15
N GLY A 367 -10.28 18.84 -28.21
CA GLY A 367 -10.28 17.37 -28.19
C GLY A 367 -10.81 16.79 -29.50
N THR A 368 -11.96 17.27 -29.98
CA THR A 368 -12.54 16.81 -31.24
C THR A 368 -11.69 17.15 -32.47
N PHE A 369 -10.92 18.24 -32.41
CA PHE A 369 -10.00 18.63 -33.48
C PHE A 369 -8.77 17.73 -33.52
N ILE A 370 -8.20 17.40 -32.35
CA ILE A 370 -7.09 16.46 -32.23
C ILE A 370 -7.49 15.07 -32.73
N ASP A 371 -8.72 14.63 -32.49
CA ASP A 371 -9.20 13.32 -32.94
C ASP A 371 -9.50 13.26 -34.46
N LYS A 372 -9.79 14.39 -35.10
CA LYS A 372 -10.06 14.45 -36.55
C LYS A 372 -8.79 14.45 -37.40
N ASP A 373 -7.74 15.15 -36.96
CA ASP A 373 -6.51 15.32 -37.73
C ASP A 373 -5.38 14.41 -37.20
N ILE A 374 -5.18 13.27 -37.87
CA ILE A 374 -4.13 12.30 -37.50
C ILE A 374 -2.71 12.89 -37.51
N ARG A 375 -2.48 13.93 -38.33
CA ARG A 375 -1.22 14.67 -38.41
C ARG A 375 -0.94 15.46 -37.13
N ILE A 376 -1.99 16.05 -36.55
CA ILE A 376 -1.88 16.81 -35.30
C ILE A 376 -1.66 15.87 -34.14
N GLN A 377 -2.37 14.74 -34.11
CA GLN A 377 -2.11 13.69 -33.11
C GLN A 377 -0.66 13.20 -33.17
N SER A 378 -0.16 12.88 -34.36
CA SER A 378 1.22 12.44 -34.57
C SER A 378 2.23 13.52 -34.16
N PHE A 379 1.94 14.80 -34.44
CA PHE A 379 2.77 15.94 -34.03
C PHE A 379 2.85 16.10 -32.50
N LEU A 380 1.73 15.90 -31.80
CA LEU A 380 1.67 15.99 -30.34
C LEU A 380 2.43 14.83 -29.67
N GLU A 381 2.28 13.61 -30.20
CA GLU A 381 2.85 12.37 -29.62
C GLU A 381 4.34 12.17 -29.95
N THR A 382 4.84 12.66 -31.08
CA THR A 382 6.22 12.38 -31.54
C THR A 382 7.27 13.18 -30.75
N PRO A 383 8.21 12.54 -30.01
CA PRO A 383 9.20 13.24 -29.19
C PRO A 383 10.39 13.83 -29.96
N ILE A 384 10.45 13.62 -31.29
CA ILE A 384 11.60 13.96 -32.15
C ILE A 384 11.69 15.46 -32.45
N ILE A 385 10.57 16.18 -32.41
CA ILE A 385 10.50 17.61 -32.74
C ILE A 385 10.96 18.44 -31.54
N ASP A 386 11.85 19.41 -31.78
CA ASP A 386 12.35 20.31 -30.75
C ASP A 386 11.23 21.10 -30.06
N ARG A 387 11.43 21.40 -28.76
CA ARG A 387 10.42 22.03 -27.90
C ARG A 387 10.07 23.44 -28.36
N ALA A 388 11.02 24.18 -28.92
CA ALA A 388 10.78 25.53 -29.42
C ALA A 388 9.82 25.50 -30.63
N THR A 389 10.10 24.61 -31.60
CA THR A 389 9.24 24.43 -32.78
C THR A 389 7.85 23.90 -32.41
N LYS A 390 7.75 23.02 -31.41
CA LYS A 390 6.45 22.57 -30.89
C LYS A 390 5.65 23.70 -30.23
N LYS A 391 6.31 24.58 -29.46
CA LYS A 391 5.66 25.73 -28.84
C LYS A 391 5.11 26.70 -29.89
N GLU A 392 5.88 26.98 -30.94
CA GLU A 392 5.44 27.83 -32.06
C GLU A 392 4.30 27.19 -32.86
N GLY A 393 4.40 25.89 -33.15
CA GLY A 393 3.34 25.15 -33.87
C GLY A 393 2.02 25.12 -33.10
N VAL A 394 2.06 24.88 -31.79
CA VAL A 394 0.85 24.91 -30.94
C VAL A 394 0.30 26.33 -30.81
N ALA A 395 1.17 27.34 -30.67
CA ALA A 395 0.73 28.74 -30.62
C ALA A 395 0.04 29.16 -31.94
N ALA A 396 0.55 28.74 -33.09
CA ALA A 396 -0.05 29.03 -34.39
C ALA A 396 -1.43 28.36 -34.54
N ILE A 397 -1.57 27.09 -34.12
CA ILE A 397 -2.85 26.36 -34.16
C ILE A 397 -3.90 27.04 -33.25
N LEU A 398 -3.48 27.49 -32.06
CA LEU A 398 -4.37 28.16 -31.12
C LEU A 398 -4.75 29.58 -31.55
N ALA A 399 -3.86 30.29 -32.25
CA ALA A 399 -4.14 31.63 -32.77
C ALA A 399 -5.29 31.62 -33.81
N SER A 400 -5.40 30.55 -34.61
CA SER A 400 -6.49 30.38 -35.58
C SER A 400 -7.87 30.17 -34.91
N GLY A 401 -7.91 29.65 -33.68
CA GLY A 401 -9.15 29.22 -33.02
C GLY A 401 -9.81 30.24 -32.08
N LYS A 402 -9.20 31.41 -31.83
CA LYS A 402 -9.68 32.44 -30.87
C LYS A 402 -10.08 31.85 -29.50
N TYR A 403 -9.18 31.12 -28.86
CA TYR A 403 -9.40 30.52 -27.53
C TYR A 403 -9.13 31.52 -26.39
N SER A 404 -9.72 31.27 -25.23
CA SER A 404 -9.50 32.05 -24.01
C SER A 404 -8.03 32.04 -23.56
N GLU A 405 -7.64 33.10 -22.86
CA GLU A 405 -6.29 33.26 -22.29
C GLU A 405 -5.88 32.05 -21.42
N LEU A 406 -6.83 31.46 -20.69
CA LEU A 406 -6.59 30.31 -19.82
C LEU A 406 -6.26 29.04 -20.62
N THR A 407 -6.98 28.79 -21.71
CA THR A 407 -6.74 27.65 -22.59
C THR A 407 -5.38 27.78 -23.29
N ASN A 408 -5.04 28.98 -23.77
CA ASN A 408 -3.73 29.25 -24.37
C ASN A 408 -2.59 29.04 -23.37
N ASN A 409 -2.76 29.55 -22.14
CA ASN A 409 -1.77 29.37 -21.08
C ASN A 409 -1.57 27.88 -20.71
N LEU A 410 -2.65 27.07 -20.70
CA LEU A 410 -2.53 25.63 -20.45
C LEU A 410 -1.62 24.97 -21.50
N PHE A 411 -1.92 25.16 -22.79
CA PHE A 411 -1.16 24.52 -23.86
C PHE A 411 0.27 25.06 -23.98
N GLN A 412 0.49 26.33 -23.65
CA GLN A 412 1.84 26.89 -23.54
C GLN A 412 2.64 26.21 -22.43
N VAL A 413 2.05 26.04 -21.24
CA VAL A 413 2.70 25.35 -20.11
C VAL A 413 2.95 23.88 -20.42
N LEU A 414 2.04 23.20 -21.13
CA LEU A 414 2.26 21.83 -21.61
C LEU A 414 3.39 21.76 -22.64
N ALA A 415 3.48 22.72 -23.56
CA ALA A 415 4.57 22.81 -24.53
C ALA A 415 5.93 23.06 -23.87
N GLU A 416 6.01 24.01 -22.93
CA GLU A 416 7.25 24.34 -22.19
C GLU A 416 7.78 23.16 -21.38
N ASN A 417 6.88 22.38 -20.78
CA ASN A 417 7.24 21.18 -20.03
C ASN A 417 7.44 19.93 -20.92
N GLY A 418 7.21 20.03 -22.24
CA GLY A 418 7.32 18.90 -23.17
C GLY A 418 6.27 17.80 -22.95
N ARG A 419 5.06 18.16 -22.51
CA ARG A 419 3.96 17.25 -22.11
C ARG A 419 2.72 17.37 -23.00
N LEU A 420 2.91 17.70 -24.28
CA LEU A 420 1.81 17.87 -25.25
C LEU A 420 1.12 16.54 -25.60
N ASP A 421 1.82 15.42 -25.42
CA ASP A 421 1.30 14.05 -25.50
C ASP A 421 0.17 13.80 -24.49
N LEU A 422 0.22 14.43 -23.32
CA LEU A 422 -0.79 14.29 -22.27
C LEU A 422 -2.04 15.16 -22.49
N SER A 423 -2.10 15.95 -23.56
CA SER A 423 -3.21 16.88 -23.82
C SER A 423 -4.59 16.22 -23.79
N LYS A 424 -4.76 15.05 -24.45
CA LYS A 424 -6.02 14.28 -24.43
C LYS A 424 -6.42 13.85 -23.02
N LYS A 425 -5.45 13.37 -22.24
CA LYS A 425 -5.68 12.94 -20.85
C LYS A 425 -6.06 14.12 -19.95
N VAL A 426 -5.38 15.27 -20.11
CA VAL A 426 -5.70 16.51 -19.37
C VAL A 426 -7.12 16.99 -19.67
N ILE A 427 -7.57 16.93 -20.93
CA ILE A 427 -8.93 17.30 -21.32
C ILE A 427 -9.96 16.37 -20.65
N SER A 428 -9.73 15.06 -20.68
CA SER A 428 -10.60 14.08 -20.01
C SER A 428 -10.66 14.29 -18.49
N SER A 429 -9.51 14.48 -17.85
CA SER A 429 -9.38 14.77 -16.42
C SER A 429 -10.08 16.08 -16.03
N PHE A 430 -10.03 17.12 -16.87
CA PHE A 430 -10.80 18.34 -16.64
C PHE A 430 -12.31 18.11 -16.75
N GLY A 431 -12.75 17.26 -17.68
CA GLY A 431 -14.16 16.84 -17.78
C GLY A 431 -14.66 16.19 -16.49
N THR A 432 -13.88 15.30 -15.89
CA THR A 432 -14.21 14.66 -14.60
C THR A 432 -14.32 15.68 -13.45
N LEU A 433 -13.50 16.74 -13.45
CA LEU A 433 -13.63 17.83 -12.47
C LEU A 433 -14.93 18.63 -12.67
N MET A 434 -15.34 18.83 -13.93
CA MET A 434 -16.56 19.57 -14.26
C MET A 434 -17.83 18.77 -13.93
N THR A 435 -17.86 17.45 -14.17
CA THR A 435 -18.98 16.59 -13.74
C THR A 435 -19.09 16.56 -12.22
N ALA A 436 -17.97 16.45 -11.51
CA ALA A 436 -17.94 16.50 -10.06
C ALA A 436 -18.39 17.87 -9.51
N HIS A 437 -18.03 18.98 -10.16
CA HIS A 437 -18.51 20.31 -9.79
C HIS A 437 -20.03 20.47 -9.97
N ARG A 438 -20.59 19.84 -11.01
CA ARG A 438 -22.05 19.83 -11.27
C ARG A 438 -22.81 18.85 -10.36
N GLY A 439 -22.12 18.01 -9.59
CA GLY A 439 -22.74 16.95 -8.80
C GLY A 439 -23.31 15.82 -9.67
N GLU A 440 -22.71 15.59 -10.84
CA GLU A 440 -23.08 14.50 -11.74
C GLU A 440 -22.22 13.27 -11.46
N ILE A 441 -22.86 12.12 -11.22
CA ILE A 441 -22.19 10.82 -11.03
C ILE A 441 -22.35 9.99 -12.30
N SER A 442 -21.22 9.56 -12.87
CA SER A 442 -21.20 8.60 -13.97
C SER A 442 -21.40 7.19 -13.43
N VAL A 443 -22.42 6.50 -13.92
CA VAL A 443 -22.70 5.09 -13.61
C VAL A 443 -22.39 4.28 -14.86
N VAL A 444 -21.47 3.34 -14.76
CA VAL A 444 -21.16 2.40 -15.86
C VAL A 444 -21.95 1.12 -15.61
N VAL A 445 -22.84 0.78 -16.53
CA VAL A 445 -23.63 -0.44 -16.49
C VAL A 445 -23.06 -1.39 -17.53
N THR A 446 -22.48 -2.49 -17.06
CA THR A 446 -21.99 -3.56 -17.92
C THR A 446 -23.06 -4.65 -18.05
N SER A 447 -23.49 -4.93 -19.28
CA SER A 447 -24.57 -5.86 -19.59
C SER A 447 -24.18 -6.85 -20.69
N ALA A 448 -24.72 -8.07 -20.61
CA ALA A 448 -24.51 -9.14 -21.59
C ALA A 448 -25.06 -8.79 -22.99
N LYS A 449 -26.12 -7.99 -23.02
CA LYS A 449 -26.85 -7.55 -24.20
C LYS A 449 -27.22 -6.09 -24.02
N GLU A 450 -27.26 -5.33 -25.12
CA GLU A 450 -27.69 -3.94 -25.09
C GLU A 450 -28.99 -3.76 -24.31
N LEU A 451 -28.95 -2.85 -23.34
CA LEU A 451 -30.08 -2.54 -22.48
C LEU A 451 -31.11 -1.74 -23.25
N ASP A 452 -32.35 -2.22 -23.25
CA ASP A 452 -33.48 -1.47 -23.78
C ASP A 452 -33.70 -0.16 -23.00
N SER A 453 -34.11 0.88 -23.73
CA SER A 453 -34.42 2.23 -23.23
C SER A 453 -35.38 2.23 -22.03
N ARG A 454 -36.32 1.28 -21.99
CA ARG A 454 -37.26 1.10 -20.87
C ARG A 454 -36.55 0.65 -19.59
N ILE A 455 -35.61 -0.29 -19.72
CA ILE A 455 -34.83 -0.85 -18.60
C ILE A 455 -33.86 0.21 -18.07
N GLN A 456 -33.24 1.00 -18.96
CA GLN A 456 -32.37 2.11 -18.55
C GLN A 456 -33.11 3.15 -17.71
N ARG A 457 -34.35 3.48 -18.07
CA ARG A 457 -35.19 4.41 -17.29
C ARG A 457 -35.55 3.84 -15.91
N GLN A 458 -35.96 2.57 -15.85
CA GLN A 458 -36.28 1.89 -14.59
C GLN A 458 -35.05 1.75 -13.69
N LEU A 459 -33.88 1.50 -14.27
CA LEU A 459 -32.62 1.43 -13.56
C LEU A 459 -32.25 2.80 -12.98
N GLY A 460 -32.39 3.87 -13.76
CA GLY A 460 -32.19 5.24 -13.29
C GLY A 460 -33.09 5.61 -12.10
N GLU A 461 -34.38 5.28 -12.18
CA GLU A 461 -35.34 5.51 -11.08
C GLU A 461 -35.00 4.67 -9.83
N THR A 462 -34.56 3.43 -10.01
CA THR A 462 -34.20 2.52 -8.90
C THR A 462 -32.92 2.99 -8.22
N LEU A 463 -31.92 3.40 -8.99
CA LEU A 463 -30.66 3.92 -8.48
C LEU A 463 -30.87 5.23 -7.71
N GLN A 464 -31.71 6.15 -8.23
CA GLN A 464 -32.07 7.39 -7.52
C GLN A 464 -32.78 7.15 -6.18
N LYS A 465 -33.55 6.06 -6.05
CA LYS A 465 -34.22 5.68 -4.80
C LYS A 465 -33.29 4.96 -3.82
N SER A 466 -32.16 4.44 -4.29
CA SER A 466 -31.22 3.70 -3.45
C SER A 466 -30.39 4.64 -2.56
N ASN A 467 -30.04 4.18 -1.35
CA ASN A 467 -29.17 4.91 -0.40
C ASN A 467 -27.70 5.05 -0.87
N LEU A 468 -27.42 4.72 -2.13
CA LEU A 468 -26.07 4.73 -2.69
C LEU A 468 -25.69 6.10 -3.28
N ILE A 469 -26.68 6.98 -3.46
CA ILE A 469 -26.55 8.30 -4.09
C ILE A 469 -27.06 9.36 -3.11
N GLU A 470 -26.32 10.47 -2.94
CA GLU A 470 -26.76 11.56 -2.07
C GLU A 470 -27.94 12.31 -2.71
N LYS A 471 -28.91 12.75 -1.89
CA LYS A 471 -30.12 13.46 -2.35
C LYS A 471 -29.71 14.73 -3.12
N GLY A 472 -29.82 14.71 -4.45
CA GLY A 472 -29.55 15.85 -5.32
C GLY A 472 -28.56 15.60 -6.47
N GLN A 473 -27.94 14.42 -6.57
CA GLN A 473 -27.00 14.10 -7.64
C GLN A 473 -27.71 13.60 -8.91
N LYS A 474 -27.26 14.09 -10.07
CA LYS A 474 -27.80 13.74 -11.39
C LYS A 474 -26.98 12.59 -12.00
N LEU A 475 -27.66 11.56 -12.49
CA LEU A 475 -27.02 10.35 -13.01
C LEU A 475 -26.78 10.43 -14.52
N ILE A 476 -25.56 10.12 -14.94
CA ILE A 476 -25.23 9.85 -16.34
C ILE A 476 -24.94 8.35 -16.46
N ILE A 477 -25.84 7.62 -17.13
CA ILE A 477 -25.72 6.18 -17.34
C ILE A 477 -24.93 5.93 -18.64
N SER A 478 -23.77 5.28 -18.53
CA SER A 478 -22.99 4.78 -19.65
C SER A 478 -23.18 3.27 -19.76
N ASN A 479 -23.59 2.77 -20.93
CA ASN A 479 -23.80 1.33 -21.17
C ASN A 479 -22.56 0.73 -21.84
N LYS A 480 -22.00 -0.32 -21.22
CA LYS A 480 -20.93 -1.14 -21.79
C LYS A 480 -21.45 -2.55 -22.04
N VAL A 481 -21.29 -3.06 -23.25
CA VAL A 481 -21.70 -4.43 -23.58
C VAL A 481 -20.51 -5.36 -23.41
N ASP A 482 -20.66 -6.38 -22.58
CA ASP A 482 -19.65 -7.44 -22.40
C ASP A 482 -20.30 -8.81 -22.50
N ALA A 483 -20.00 -9.52 -23.59
CA ALA A 483 -20.54 -10.84 -23.89
C ALA A 483 -19.98 -11.96 -22.99
N SER A 484 -18.92 -11.71 -22.21
CA SER A 484 -18.39 -12.67 -21.23
C SER A 484 -19.32 -12.86 -20.04
N ILE A 485 -20.18 -11.87 -19.77
CA ILE A 485 -21.23 -11.96 -18.76
C ILE A 485 -22.36 -12.81 -19.37
N ILE A 486 -22.46 -14.08 -18.97
CA ILE A 486 -23.49 -15.02 -19.46
C ILE A 486 -24.91 -14.47 -19.21
N GLY A 487 -25.07 -13.70 -18.13
CA GLY A 487 -26.28 -12.94 -17.84
C GLY A 487 -26.16 -12.15 -16.52
N GLY A 488 -27.09 -11.22 -16.30
CA GLY A 488 -27.08 -10.29 -15.16
C GLY A 488 -26.51 -8.91 -15.52
N LEU A 489 -26.34 -8.07 -14.50
CA LEU A 489 -25.82 -6.70 -14.64
C LEU A 489 -24.69 -6.46 -13.65
N VAL A 490 -23.65 -5.76 -14.09
CA VAL A 490 -22.63 -5.19 -13.22
C VAL A 490 -22.76 -3.67 -13.28
N ILE A 491 -22.95 -3.03 -12.12
CA ILE A 491 -23.16 -1.59 -12.03
C ILE A 491 -22.01 -0.99 -11.23
N GLU A 492 -21.24 -0.10 -11.85
CA GLU A 492 -20.14 0.63 -11.23
C GLU A 492 -20.57 2.08 -10.97
N ILE A 493 -20.53 2.50 -9.70
CA ILE A 493 -20.86 3.85 -9.22
C ILE A 493 -19.65 4.38 -8.44
N GLY A 494 -18.75 5.09 -9.12
CA GLY A 494 -17.48 5.53 -8.51
C GLY A 494 -16.70 4.33 -7.96
N ASP A 495 -16.47 4.31 -6.64
CA ASP A 495 -15.74 3.23 -5.96
C ASP A 495 -16.62 2.02 -5.59
N LYS A 496 -17.94 2.09 -5.82
CA LYS A 496 -18.88 1.02 -5.44
C LYS A 496 -19.26 0.21 -6.67
N THR A 497 -19.02 -1.10 -6.62
CA THR A 497 -19.45 -2.03 -7.66
C THR A 497 -20.55 -2.94 -7.13
N ILE A 498 -21.66 -3.02 -7.85
CA ILE A 498 -22.76 -3.95 -7.60
C ILE A 498 -22.69 -5.01 -8.69
N ASP A 499 -22.25 -6.21 -8.31
CA ASP A 499 -22.19 -7.35 -9.22
C ASP A 499 -23.40 -8.25 -9.01
N LEU A 500 -24.31 -8.26 -9.99
CA LEU A 500 -25.45 -9.16 -10.08
C LEU A 500 -25.29 -10.14 -11.26
N SER A 501 -24.06 -10.35 -11.74
CA SER A 501 -23.77 -11.28 -12.82
C SER A 501 -23.92 -12.74 -12.38
N ILE A 502 -24.37 -13.56 -13.31
CA ILE A 502 -24.49 -15.01 -13.14
C ILE A 502 -23.09 -15.64 -13.12
N SER A 503 -22.15 -15.11 -13.91
CA SER A 503 -20.75 -15.57 -13.97
C SER A 503 -20.09 -15.54 -12.59
N SER A 504 -20.22 -14.44 -11.83
CA SER A 504 -19.64 -14.34 -10.49
C SER A 504 -20.30 -15.28 -9.48
N LYS A 505 -21.59 -15.58 -9.63
CA LYS A 505 -22.28 -16.58 -8.79
C LYS A 505 -21.80 -18.00 -9.10
N VAL A 506 -21.64 -18.34 -10.38
CA VAL A 506 -21.10 -19.64 -10.80
C VAL A 506 -19.66 -19.81 -10.31
N ALA A 507 -18.80 -18.81 -10.52
CA ALA A 507 -17.41 -18.84 -10.04
C ALA A 507 -17.31 -19.00 -8.52
N LYS A 508 -18.25 -18.39 -7.76
CA LYS A 508 -18.32 -18.57 -6.30
C LYS A 508 -18.72 -19.99 -5.91
N LEU A 509 -19.65 -20.62 -6.65
CA LEU A 509 -20.05 -22.01 -6.41
C LEU A 509 -18.91 -22.98 -6.76
N ASP A 510 -18.24 -22.79 -7.89
CA ASP A 510 -17.10 -23.62 -8.30
C ASP A 510 -15.97 -23.57 -7.26
N ARG A 511 -15.69 -22.38 -6.71
CA ARG A 511 -14.70 -22.23 -5.64
C ARG A 511 -15.10 -22.97 -4.37
N LEU A 512 -16.36 -22.93 -3.97
CA LEU A 512 -16.85 -23.68 -2.80
C LEU A 512 -16.79 -25.19 -3.01
N LEU A 513 -16.99 -25.67 -4.25
CA LEU A 513 -16.86 -27.08 -4.60
C LEU A 513 -15.40 -27.55 -4.66
N GLN A 514 -14.44 -26.67 -4.95
CA GLN A 514 -13.00 -26.98 -4.91
C GLN A 514 -12.42 -26.98 -3.49
N GLU A 515 -13.02 -26.20 -2.59
CA GLU A 515 -12.60 -26.09 -1.18
C GLU A 515 -13.23 -27.19 -0.29
N ALA A 516 -14.25 -27.91 -0.78
CA ALA A 516 -14.90 -29.05 -0.13
C ALA A 516 -14.34 -30.38 -0.63
#